data_AF-A0A1X7A615-F1
#
_entry.id   AF-A0A1X7A615-F1
#
_cell.length_a   1.000
_cell.length_b   1.000
_cell.length_c   1.000
_cell.angle_alpha   90.00
_cell.angle_beta   90.00
_cell.angle_gamma   90.00
#
_symmetry.space_group_name_H-M   'P 1'
#
loop_
_entity.id
_entity.type
_entity.pdbx_description
1 polymer ?
#
loop_
_entity_poly.entity_id
_entity_poly.type
_entity_poly.pdbx_seq_one_letter_code
_entity_poly.pdbx_strand_id
1 'polypeptide(L)'
;MRIIGLCRFSYPALGGFRRQLHNVSEREAYLYDPERMELRFRHFEMLTLPSIQAQEDEDFTFLIMIGENMPFPYLERLQDLTTLVPQIKIVPTPAMQHRPAAQSVILNELGEDRPESIQFRLDDDDAVGKEFVRIVRRRANQTARMRRHWRNMAFEFRKGFFVNLSPDGIRAKRVKTEFLSCGLAATFRPDDPLTIMNYPHHKLHNKMPTLIETSPAMYLRSLHEDNDSNASKQIGLLEPLSPKTRLLFQERFNVDEGRVRTTFSAPTSPREAG
;
A
#
# COMPACT_ATOMS: atom_id res chain seq x y z
N MET A 1 15.08 15.62 -1.94
CA MET A 1 13.65 15.37 -1.67
C MET A 1 13.51 13.90 -1.33
N ARG A 2 12.95 13.57 -0.15
CA ARG A 2 12.75 12.17 0.28
C ARG A 2 11.48 11.59 -0.34
N ILE A 3 11.44 10.30 -0.64
CA ILE A 3 10.21 9.61 -1.05
C ILE A 3 9.91 8.53 -0.03
N ILE A 4 8.73 8.59 0.59
CA ILE A 4 8.32 7.69 1.67
C ILE A 4 6.96 7.07 1.35
N GLY A 5 6.91 5.74 1.28
CA GLY A 5 5.68 4.97 1.28
C GLY A 5 5.36 4.47 2.68
N LEU A 6 4.07 4.44 3.03
CA LEU A 6 3.60 3.79 4.25
C LEU A 6 2.63 2.66 3.89
N CYS A 7 2.92 1.48 4.42
CA CYS A 7 2.05 0.32 4.45
C CYS A 7 1.74 -0.04 5.90
N ARG A 8 0.46 -0.25 6.19
CA ARG A 8 0.03 -0.76 7.50
C ARG A 8 -0.21 -2.26 7.32
N PHE A 9 0.57 -3.09 8.00
CA PHE A 9 0.46 -4.53 7.91
C PHE A 9 -0.09 -5.07 9.22
N SER A 10 -1.38 -5.44 9.22
CA SER A 10 -2.12 -5.90 10.41
C SER A 10 -1.91 -5.04 11.68
N TYR A 11 -1.81 -3.70 11.53
CA TYR A 11 -1.58 -2.80 12.66
C TYR A 11 -2.86 -2.58 13.48
N PRO A 12 -2.85 -2.81 14.81
CA PRO A 12 -4.00 -2.66 15.71
C PRO A 12 -4.25 -1.19 16.07
N ALA A 13 -4.50 -0.34 15.08
CA ALA A 13 -4.85 1.06 15.34
C ALA A 13 -6.09 1.17 16.22
N LEU A 14 -6.33 2.30 16.87
CA LEU A 14 -7.64 2.66 17.43
C LEU A 14 -8.40 3.54 16.43
N GLY A 15 -9.69 3.25 16.20
CA GLY A 15 -10.49 3.94 15.18
C GLY A 15 -10.10 3.59 13.73
N GLY A 16 -10.75 4.25 12.75
CA GLY A 16 -10.38 4.16 11.32
C GLY A 16 -10.92 2.97 10.51
N PHE A 17 -11.67 2.04 11.13
CA PHE A 17 -12.15 0.80 10.49
C PHE A 17 -13.60 0.49 10.87
N ARG A 18 -14.29 -0.35 10.07
CA ARG A 18 -15.73 -0.62 10.25
C ARG A 18 -16.03 -1.49 11.47
N ARG A 19 -15.16 -2.43 11.83
CA ARG A 19 -15.27 -3.19 13.08
C ARG A 19 -14.65 -2.40 14.21
N GLN A 20 -15.46 -1.62 14.92
CA GLN A 20 -15.03 -0.92 16.14
C GLN A 20 -14.91 -1.93 17.30
N LEU A 21 -13.82 -2.68 17.32
CA LEU A 21 -13.36 -3.35 18.53
C LEU A 21 -12.77 -2.28 19.45
N HIS A 22 -13.35 -2.16 20.64
CA HIS A 22 -13.13 -1.02 21.54
C HIS A 22 -11.86 -1.15 22.37
N ASN A 23 -11.31 -2.36 22.52
CA ASN A 23 -10.05 -2.61 23.21
C ASN A 23 -8.97 -3.13 22.24
N VAL A 24 -7.71 -2.88 22.60
CA VAL A 24 -6.53 -3.27 21.80
C VAL A 24 -6.42 -4.78 21.71
N SER A 25 -6.65 -5.51 22.81
CA SER A 25 -6.49 -6.96 22.87
C SER A 25 -7.43 -7.72 21.93
N GLU A 26 -8.72 -7.35 21.86
CA GLU A 26 -9.68 -7.92 20.90
C GLU A 26 -9.28 -7.61 19.46
N ARG A 27 -8.75 -6.40 19.23
CA ARG A 27 -8.29 -6.00 17.91
C ARG A 27 -7.05 -6.78 17.49
N GLU A 28 -6.09 -6.98 18.37
CA GLU A 28 -4.93 -7.83 18.15
C GLU A 28 -5.35 -9.29 17.92
N ALA A 29 -6.24 -9.85 18.77
CA ALA A 29 -6.75 -11.20 18.59
C ALA A 29 -7.46 -11.39 17.23
N TYR A 30 -8.25 -10.40 16.80
CA TYR A 30 -8.89 -10.41 15.50
C TYR A 30 -7.91 -10.25 14.33
N LEU A 31 -6.94 -9.34 14.45
CA LEU A 31 -5.97 -9.07 13.38
C LEU A 31 -4.95 -10.19 13.21
N TYR A 32 -4.60 -10.86 14.31
CA TYR A 32 -3.61 -11.93 14.34
C TYR A 32 -4.21 -13.33 14.31
N ASP A 33 -5.52 -13.44 14.05
CA ASP A 33 -6.17 -14.70 13.73
C ASP A 33 -5.38 -15.43 12.63
N PRO A 34 -5.05 -16.73 12.80
CA PRO A 34 -4.17 -17.45 11.88
C PRO A 34 -4.62 -17.46 10.43
N GLU A 35 -5.93 -17.66 10.17
CA GLU A 35 -6.45 -17.68 8.80
C GLU A 35 -6.37 -16.29 8.17
N ARG A 36 -6.67 -15.26 8.95
CA ARG A 36 -6.54 -13.86 8.51
C ARG A 36 -5.10 -13.50 8.18
N MET A 37 -4.16 -13.83 9.06
CA MET A 37 -2.74 -13.51 8.85
C MET A 37 -2.18 -14.24 7.64
N GLU A 38 -2.55 -15.51 7.45
CA GLU A 38 -2.15 -16.25 6.26
C GLU A 38 -2.69 -15.59 4.98
N LEU A 39 -3.96 -15.19 4.96
CA LEU A 39 -4.53 -14.45 3.82
C LEU A 39 -3.77 -13.12 3.55
N ARG A 40 -3.43 -12.38 4.61
CA ARG A 40 -2.66 -11.12 4.51
C ARG A 40 -1.28 -11.35 3.92
N PHE A 41 -0.55 -12.36 4.38
CA PHE A 41 0.75 -12.70 3.81
C PHE A 41 0.65 -13.14 2.34
N ARG A 42 -0.37 -13.94 1.97
CA ARG A 42 -0.57 -14.32 0.56
C ARG A 42 -0.76 -13.11 -0.34
N HIS A 43 -1.55 -12.14 0.09
CA HIS A 43 -1.75 -10.90 -0.65
C HIS A 43 -0.46 -10.07 -0.71
N PHE A 44 0.21 -9.88 0.41
CA PHE A 44 1.46 -9.10 0.47
C PHE A 44 2.55 -9.70 -0.42
N GLU A 45 2.78 -11.01 -0.33
CA GLU A 45 3.78 -11.73 -1.12
C GLU A 45 3.49 -11.72 -2.62
N MET A 46 2.22 -11.68 -3.02
CA MET A 46 1.80 -11.76 -4.42
C MET A 46 1.55 -10.41 -5.08
N LEU A 47 1.30 -9.34 -4.30
CA LEU A 47 0.96 -8.02 -4.83
C LEU A 47 1.92 -6.94 -4.32
N THR A 48 1.89 -6.63 -3.03
CA THR A 48 2.59 -5.47 -2.48
C THR A 48 4.10 -5.63 -2.57
N LEU A 49 4.66 -6.69 -1.99
CA LEU A 49 6.10 -6.96 -1.96
C LEU A 49 6.73 -6.95 -3.36
N PRO A 50 6.26 -7.75 -4.35
CA PRO A 50 6.89 -7.77 -5.67
C PRO A 50 6.81 -6.42 -6.38
N SER A 51 5.74 -5.65 -6.15
CA SER A 51 5.57 -4.33 -6.76
C SER A 51 6.50 -3.26 -6.19
N ILE A 52 6.82 -3.37 -4.89
CA ILE A 52 7.79 -2.49 -4.21
C ILE A 52 9.22 -2.91 -4.53
N GLN A 53 9.52 -4.20 -4.49
CA GLN A 53 10.84 -4.74 -4.83
C GLN A 53 11.27 -4.38 -6.25
N ALA A 54 10.32 -4.30 -7.19
CA ALA A 54 10.62 -4.04 -8.60
C ALA A 54 10.70 -2.56 -8.98
N GLN A 55 10.59 -1.61 -8.04
CA GLN A 55 10.63 -0.18 -8.39
C GLN A 55 11.92 0.17 -9.16
N GLU A 56 11.77 0.80 -10.33
CA GLU A 56 12.91 1.19 -11.20
C GLU A 56 13.74 2.34 -10.62
N ASP A 57 13.19 3.02 -9.63
CA ASP A 57 13.85 4.10 -8.92
C ASP A 57 13.98 3.68 -7.46
N GLU A 58 15.21 3.31 -7.09
CA GLU A 58 15.54 2.70 -5.81
C GLU A 58 15.68 3.71 -4.65
N ASP A 59 15.68 5.02 -4.93
CA ASP A 59 15.86 6.09 -3.94
C ASP A 59 14.54 6.46 -3.23
N PHE A 60 14.02 5.51 -2.46
CA PHE A 60 12.84 5.70 -1.62
C PHE A 60 12.93 4.84 -0.35
N THR A 61 12.03 5.11 0.60
CA THR A 61 11.83 4.30 1.79
C THR A 61 10.38 3.80 1.81
N PHE A 62 10.16 2.53 2.13
CA PHE A 62 8.84 1.93 2.30
C PHE A 62 8.69 1.40 3.73
N LEU A 63 7.90 2.11 4.52
CA LEU A 63 7.69 1.81 5.92
C LEU A 63 6.56 0.79 6.05
N ILE A 64 6.83 -0.37 6.62
CA ILE A 64 5.82 -1.35 7.02
C ILE A 64 5.56 -1.17 8.50
N MET A 65 4.47 -0.48 8.81
CA MET A 65 4.01 -0.23 10.17
C MET A 65 3.23 -1.44 10.69
N ILE A 66 3.71 -2.01 11.79
CA ILE A 66 3.10 -3.17 12.49
C ILE A 66 2.79 -2.83 13.94
N GLY A 67 1.97 -3.65 14.60
CA GLY A 67 1.78 -3.55 16.05
C GLY A 67 3.03 -4.05 16.80
N GLU A 68 3.39 -3.38 17.90
CA GLU A 68 4.54 -3.79 18.74
C GLU A 68 4.38 -5.21 19.32
N ASN A 69 3.14 -5.66 19.53
CA ASN A 69 2.83 -7.01 20.02
C ASN A 69 2.49 -8.00 18.90
N MET A 70 2.94 -7.76 17.65
CA MET A 70 2.78 -8.75 16.58
C MET A 70 3.42 -10.09 17.01
N PRO A 71 2.70 -11.23 16.91
CA PRO A 71 3.25 -12.53 17.26
C PRO A 71 4.54 -12.83 16.51
N PHE A 72 5.53 -13.37 17.24
CA PHE A 72 6.88 -13.61 16.73
C PHE A 72 6.94 -14.37 15.39
N PRO A 73 6.17 -15.46 15.17
CA PRO A 73 6.21 -16.17 13.88
C PRO A 73 5.83 -15.30 12.67
N TYR A 74 4.94 -14.32 12.87
CA TYR A 74 4.56 -13.39 11.79
C TYR A 74 5.60 -12.30 11.60
N LEU A 75 6.20 -11.81 12.69
CA LEU A 75 7.29 -10.84 12.61
C LEU A 75 8.50 -11.44 11.88
N GLU A 76 8.90 -12.66 12.24
CA GLU A 76 10.00 -13.39 11.63
C GLU A 76 9.74 -13.62 10.13
N ARG A 77 8.56 -14.13 9.76
CA ARG A 77 8.17 -14.27 8.34
C ARG A 77 8.24 -12.95 7.58
N LEU A 78 7.76 -11.86 8.17
CA LEU A 78 7.80 -10.55 7.52
C LEU A 78 9.23 -10.04 7.34
N GLN A 79 10.10 -10.25 8.33
CA GLN A 79 11.54 -9.93 8.25
C GLN A 79 12.20 -10.74 7.14
N ASP A 80 12.02 -12.05 7.10
CA ASP A 80 12.58 -12.93 6.06
C ASP A 80 12.16 -12.50 4.66
N LEU A 81 10.86 -12.25 4.45
CA LEU A 81 10.32 -11.83 3.15
C LEU A 81 10.90 -10.49 2.67
N THR A 82 11.25 -9.59 3.58
CA THR A 82 11.67 -8.21 3.25
C THR A 82 13.18 -8.00 3.34
N THR A 83 13.94 -8.98 3.82
CA THR A 83 15.40 -8.89 4.06
C THR A 83 16.19 -8.45 2.82
N LEU A 84 15.76 -8.86 1.62
CA LEU A 84 16.46 -8.54 0.36
C LEU A 84 16.00 -7.24 -0.30
N VAL A 85 15.11 -6.47 0.34
CA VAL A 85 14.58 -5.21 -0.19
C VAL A 85 15.03 -4.05 0.70
N PRO A 86 16.18 -3.41 0.42
CA PRO A 86 16.80 -2.43 1.33
C PRO A 86 15.96 -1.17 1.56
N GLN A 87 15.00 -0.89 0.68
CA GLN A 87 14.06 0.23 0.82
C GLN A 87 13.02 -0.03 1.91
N ILE A 88 12.77 -1.29 2.29
CA ILE A 88 11.75 -1.65 3.27
C ILE A 88 12.30 -1.51 4.69
N LYS A 89 11.54 -0.84 5.55
CA LYS A 89 11.79 -0.81 7.00
C LYS A 89 10.54 -1.24 7.75
N ILE A 90 10.67 -2.25 8.61
CA ILE A 90 9.60 -2.67 9.52
C ILE A 90 9.63 -1.74 10.75
N VAL A 91 8.49 -1.17 11.10
CA VAL A 91 8.36 -0.19 12.19
C VAL A 91 7.32 -0.68 13.21
N PRO A 92 7.77 -1.40 14.26
CA PRO A 92 6.91 -1.73 15.40
C PRO A 92 6.39 -0.45 16.05
N THR A 93 5.08 -0.35 16.20
CA THR A 93 4.43 0.84 16.74
C THR A 93 3.39 0.45 17.80
N PRO A 94 3.34 1.15 18.94
CA PRO A 94 2.28 0.94 19.93
C PRO A 94 0.88 1.13 19.33
N ALA A 95 -0.10 0.41 19.84
CA ALA A 95 -1.49 0.60 19.44
C ALA A 95 -1.99 1.99 19.85
N MET A 96 -2.33 2.83 18.87
CA MET A 96 -2.84 4.19 19.10
C MET A 96 -3.79 4.61 17.98
N GLN A 97 -4.37 5.81 18.11
CA GLN A 97 -5.27 6.36 17.10
C GLN A 97 -4.59 6.37 15.72
N HIS A 98 -5.32 5.87 14.71
CA HIS A 98 -4.77 5.59 13.37
C HIS A 98 -3.96 6.74 12.76
N ARG A 99 -4.51 7.96 12.75
CA ARG A 99 -3.85 9.10 12.09
C ARG A 99 -2.59 9.56 12.81
N PRO A 100 -2.59 9.82 14.14
CA PRO A 100 -1.37 10.13 14.89
C PRO A 100 -0.26 9.09 14.71
N ALA A 101 -0.61 7.80 14.71
CA ALA A 101 0.35 6.70 14.55
C ALA A 101 1.05 6.74 13.19
N ALA A 102 0.25 6.81 12.13
CA ALA A 102 0.76 6.83 10.77
C ALA A 102 1.56 8.13 10.49
N GLN A 103 1.14 9.24 11.08
CA GLN A 103 1.85 10.51 11.01
C GLN A 103 3.21 10.44 11.72
N SER A 104 3.28 9.90 12.94
CA SER A 104 4.54 9.82 13.69
C SER A 104 5.55 8.91 13.00
N VAL A 105 5.13 7.78 12.44
CA VAL A 105 6.01 6.86 11.69
C VAL A 105 6.68 7.57 10.51
N ILE A 106 5.92 8.33 9.72
CA ILE A 106 6.48 9.08 8.58
C ILE A 106 7.40 10.21 9.04
N LEU A 107 6.99 11.00 10.05
CA LEU A 107 7.78 12.13 10.55
C LEU A 107 9.10 11.66 11.19
N ASN A 108 9.09 10.54 11.91
CA ASN A 108 10.30 9.95 12.50
C ASN A 108 11.29 9.51 11.42
N GLU A 109 10.82 8.92 10.32
CA GLU A 109 11.70 8.55 9.19
C GLU A 109 12.27 9.77 8.45
N LEU A 110 11.55 10.89 8.43
CA LEU A 110 12.05 12.14 7.86
C LEU A 110 13.16 12.79 8.71
N GLY A 111 13.26 12.43 10.00
CA GLY A 111 14.23 12.98 10.94
C GLY A 111 13.94 14.44 11.32
N GLU A 112 14.82 15.05 12.12
CA GLU A 112 14.64 16.43 12.61
C GLU A 112 14.67 17.48 11.49
N ASP A 113 15.52 17.28 10.49
CA ASP A 113 15.69 18.15 9.32
C ASP A 113 14.43 18.27 8.45
N ARG A 114 13.48 17.32 8.61
CA ARG A 114 12.18 17.22 7.89
C ARG A 114 12.23 17.82 6.49
N PRO A 115 13.01 17.24 5.56
CA PRO A 115 13.19 17.81 4.23
C PRO A 115 11.89 17.73 3.42
N GLU A 116 11.88 18.41 2.27
CA GLU A 116 10.83 18.22 1.28
C GLU A 116 10.66 16.73 0.95
N SER A 117 9.41 16.26 0.95
CA SER A 117 9.09 14.85 0.76
C SER A 117 7.95 14.62 -0.23
N ILE A 118 8.00 13.48 -0.92
CA ILE A 118 6.85 12.86 -1.57
C ILE A 118 6.41 11.71 -0.69
N GLN A 119 5.15 11.68 -0.32
CA GLN A 119 4.59 10.64 0.53
C GLN A 119 3.52 9.89 -0.25
N PHE A 120 3.46 8.57 -0.09
CA PHE A 120 2.40 7.74 -0.64
C PHE A 120 1.96 6.70 0.40
N ARG A 121 0.79 6.09 0.16
CA ARG A 121 0.30 4.98 0.98
C ARG A 121 -0.03 3.81 0.08
N LEU A 122 0.19 2.61 0.58
CA LEU A 122 -0.16 1.38 -0.09
C LEU A 122 -0.65 0.40 0.96
N ASP A 123 -1.83 -0.18 0.76
CA ASP A 123 -2.32 -1.24 1.64
C ASP A 123 -1.56 -2.55 1.30
N ASP A 124 -1.48 -3.47 2.25
CA ASP A 124 -0.67 -4.70 2.20
C ASP A 124 -1.20 -5.76 1.21
N ASP A 125 -2.29 -5.45 0.53
CA ASP A 125 -2.97 -6.26 -0.46
C ASP A 125 -3.10 -5.55 -1.81
N ASP A 126 -2.46 -4.40 -1.99
CA ASP A 126 -2.48 -3.61 -3.22
C ASP A 126 -1.08 -3.54 -3.85
N ALA A 127 -1.01 -3.25 -5.15
CA ALA A 127 0.24 -3.09 -5.89
C ALA A 127 0.30 -1.76 -6.64
N VAL A 128 1.50 -1.22 -6.82
CA VAL A 128 1.77 -0.07 -7.70
C VAL A 128 2.70 -0.43 -8.85
N GLY A 129 2.65 0.30 -9.96
CA GLY A 129 3.55 0.04 -11.07
C GLY A 129 5.02 0.24 -10.68
N LYS A 130 5.94 -0.53 -11.26
CA LYS A 130 7.40 -0.42 -11.04
C LYS A 130 7.99 0.96 -11.34
N GLU A 131 7.28 1.75 -12.15
CA GLU A 131 7.69 3.11 -12.51
C GLU A 131 7.11 4.17 -11.55
N PHE A 132 6.34 3.78 -10.52
CA PHE A 132 5.57 4.69 -9.68
C PHE A 132 6.47 5.76 -9.04
N VAL A 133 7.50 5.35 -8.31
CA VAL A 133 8.46 6.25 -7.63
C VAL A 133 9.11 7.19 -8.64
N ARG A 134 9.59 6.64 -9.76
CA ARG A 134 10.21 7.40 -10.85
C ARG A 134 9.28 8.47 -11.42
N ILE A 135 8.03 8.11 -11.71
CA ILE A 135 7.07 9.03 -12.32
C ILE A 135 6.67 10.13 -11.34
N VAL A 136 6.36 9.80 -10.07
CA VAL A 136 5.99 10.84 -9.09
C VAL A 136 7.14 11.80 -8.83
N ARG A 137 8.39 11.30 -8.76
CA ARG A 137 9.59 12.16 -8.66
C ARG A 137 9.71 13.10 -9.86
N ARG A 138 9.60 12.54 -11.07
CA ARG A 138 9.64 13.32 -12.31
C ARG A 138 8.56 14.41 -12.32
N ARG A 139 7.33 14.09 -11.90
CA ARG A 139 6.23 15.07 -11.86
C ARG A 139 6.46 16.16 -10.82
N ALA A 140 6.91 15.80 -9.63
CA ALA A 140 7.26 16.78 -8.59
C ALA A 140 8.35 17.76 -9.04
N ASN A 141 9.34 17.28 -9.80
CA ASN A 141 10.38 18.12 -10.39
C ASN A 141 9.82 19.03 -11.50
N GLN A 142 9.00 18.50 -12.40
CA GLN A 142 8.38 19.27 -13.48
C GLN A 142 7.42 20.35 -12.98
N THR A 143 6.73 20.09 -11.87
CA THR A 143 5.79 21.03 -11.26
C THR A 143 6.45 21.98 -10.24
N ALA A 144 7.77 21.84 -9.98
CA ALA A 144 8.50 22.57 -8.95
C ALA A 144 8.28 24.09 -8.98
N ARG A 145 8.29 24.71 -10.17
CA ARG A 145 8.06 26.16 -10.30
C ARG A 145 6.63 26.56 -9.95
N MET A 146 5.64 25.76 -10.35
CA MET A 146 4.21 26.02 -10.10
C MET A 146 3.86 25.85 -8.62
N ARG A 147 4.46 24.86 -7.96
CA ARG A 147 4.20 24.52 -6.55
C ARG A 147 4.95 25.38 -5.52
N ARG A 148 5.76 26.37 -5.95
CA ARG A 148 6.54 27.24 -5.04
C ARG A 148 5.69 27.95 -3.98
N HIS A 149 4.41 28.20 -4.25
CA HIS A 149 3.51 28.86 -3.30
C HIS A 149 2.54 27.90 -2.62
N TRP A 150 2.59 26.60 -2.91
CA TRP A 150 1.69 25.61 -2.33
C TRP A 150 2.35 24.89 -1.16
N ARG A 151 1.57 24.57 -0.12
CA ARG A 151 2.05 23.74 1.00
C ARG A 151 2.26 22.28 0.58
N ASN A 152 1.36 21.81 -0.25
CA ASN A 152 1.31 20.44 -0.72
C ASN A 152 0.68 20.39 -2.13
N MET A 153 0.89 19.28 -2.81
CA MET A 153 0.35 19.01 -4.14
C MET A 153 0.20 17.51 -4.30
N ALA A 154 -0.88 17.06 -4.91
CA ALA A 154 -1.17 15.67 -5.16
C ALA A 154 -0.83 15.22 -6.58
N PHE A 155 -0.47 13.95 -6.70
CA PHE A 155 -0.38 13.21 -7.95
C PHE A 155 -1.37 12.04 -7.87
N GLU A 156 -2.33 12.02 -8.78
CA GLU A 156 -3.37 11.01 -8.85
C GLU A 156 -3.22 10.20 -10.13
N PHE A 157 -3.04 8.90 -10.02
CA PHE A 157 -3.08 7.99 -11.15
C PHE A 157 -4.48 7.40 -11.31
N ARG A 158 -5.23 7.90 -12.28
CA ARG A 158 -6.66 7.56 -12.44
C ARG A 158 -6.90 6.12 -12.93
N LYS A 159 -5.90 5.47 -13.53
CA LYS A 159 -6.05 4.16 -14.20
C LYS A 159 -5.38 3.05 -13.40
N GLY A 160 -6.05 1.91 -13.33
CA GLY A 160 -5.51 0.69 -12.76
C GLY A 160 -6.41 -0.50 -13.03
N PHE A 161 -6.33 -1.49 -12.15
CA PHE A 161 -7.19 -2.68 -12.18
C PHE A 161 -7.75 -2.95 -10.80
N PHE A 162 -8.99 -3.41 -10.77
CA PHE A 162 -9.46 -4.21 -9.64
C PHE A 162 -9.09 -5.66 -9.88
N VAL A 163 -8.61 -6.34 -8.84
CA VAL A 163 -8.14 -7.72 -8.92
C VAL A 163 -8.74 -8.56 -7.79
N ASN A 164 -8.98 -9.83 -8.06
CA ASN A 164 -9.26 -10.85 -7.06
C ASN A 164 -8.32 -12.02 -7.31
N LEU A 165 -7.66 -12.48 -6.26
CA LEU A 165 -6.69 -13.56 -6.29
C LEU A 165 -7.34 -14.81 -5.71
N SER A 166 -7.15 -15.94 -6.38
CA SER A 166 -7.71 -17.22 -5.96
C SER A 166 -6.82 -18.37 -6.45
N PRO A 167 -7.10 -19.63 -6.05
CA PRO A 167 -6.44 -20.82 -6.59
C PRO A 167 -6.50 -20.94 -8.12
N ASP A 168 -7.50 -20.33 -8.76
CA ASP A 168 -7.64 -20.33 -10.22
C ASP A 168 -6.76 -19.29 -10.93
N GLY A 169 -6.12 -18.39 -10.16
CA GLY A 169 -5.25 -17.32 -10.63
C GLY A 169 -5.84 -15.94 -10.33
N ILE A 170 -5.72 -15.02 -11.28
CA ILE A 170 -6.14 -13.64 -11.10
C ILE A 170 -7.35 -13.36 -11.98
N ARG A 171 -8.41 -12.84 -11.35
CA ARG A 171 -9.48 -12.16 -12.08
C ARG A 171 -9.28 -10.66 -11.98
N ALA A 172 -9.41 -9.95 -13.09
CA ALA A 172 -9.18 -8.51 -13.12
C ALA A 172 -10.22 -7.78 -13.96
N LYS A 173 -10.39 -6.49 -13.63
CA LYS A 173 -11.12 -5.53 -14.44
C LYS A 173 -10.35 -4.23 -14.50
N ARG A 174 -10.09 -3.75 -15.72
CA ARG A 174 -9.48 -2.43 -15.92
C ARG A 174 -10.46 -1.35 -15.48
N VAL A 175 -9.99 -0.38 -14.73
CA VAL A 175 -10.84 0.69 -14.19
C VAL A 175 -10.21 2.08 -14.37
N LYS A 176 -11.09 3.07 -14.33
CA LYS A 176 -10.76 4.49 -14.18
C LYS A 176 -11.47 4.97 -12.93
N THR A 177 -10.72 5.21 -11.86
CA THR A 177 -11.27 5.58 -10.55
C THR A 177 -10.73 6.94 -10.14
N GLU A 178 -11.36 7.55 -9.15
CA GLU A 178 -10.92 8.84 -8.64
C GLU A 178 -10.44 8.66 -7.19
N PHE A 179 -9.19 9.05 -6.94
CA PHE A 179 -8.58 9.20 -5.63
C PHE A 179 -8.60 7.91 -4.80
N LEU A 180 -8.18 6.78 -5.38
CA LEU A 180 -7.93 5.57 -4.60
C LEU A 180 -6.64 5.68 -3.79
N SER A 181 -6.60 5.05 -2.61
CA SER A 181 -5.40 5.04 -1.76
C SER A 181 -4.18 4.57 -2.56
N CYS A 182 -4.31 3.43 -3.21
CA CYS A 182 -3.37 2.95 -4.22
C CYS A 182 -3.48 3.80 -5.50
N GLY A 183 -2.37 4.40 -5.92
CA GLY A 183 -2.34 5.35 -7.04
C GLY A 183 -2.29 6.83 -6.64
N LEU A 184 -2.13 7.14 -5.36
CA LEU A 184 -1.92 8.51 -4.88
C LEU A 184 -0.53 8.74 -4.31
N ALA A 185 0.02 9.91 -4.59
CA ALA A 185 1.16 10.48 -3.87
C ALA A 185 0.93 11.97 -3.63
N ALA A 186 1.62 12.56 -2.65
CA ALA A 186 1.57 13.99 -2.41
C ALA A 186 2.91 14.55 -1.96
N THR A 187 3.26 15.75 -2.43
CA THR A 187 4.43 16.50 -1.95
C THR A 187 4.10 17.21 -0.65
N PHE A 188 5.05 17.26 0.27
CA PHE A 188 5.03 18.04 1.49
C PHE A 188 6.28 18.91 1.56
N ARG A 189 6.10 20.16 1.97
CA ARG A 189 7.21 21.08 2.21
C ARG A 189 8.07 20.63 3.39
N PRO A 190 9.30 21.16 3.48
CA PRO A 190 10.08 21.01 4.70
C PRO A 190 9.28 21.45 5.92
N ASP A 191 9.49 20.76 7.04
CA ASP A 191 8.87 21.01 8.34
C ASP A 191 7.33 20.93 8.38
N ASP A 192 6.64 20.47 7.33
CA ASP A 192 5.18 20.33 7.38
C ASP A 192 4.83 19.31 8.48
N PRO A 193 4.02 19.70 9.50
CA PRO A 193 3.67 18.79 10.59
C PRO A 193 2.70 17.72 10.12
N LEU A 194 2.03 17.88 8.98
CA LEU A 194 1.07 16.93 8.45
C LEU A 194 1.70 16.02 7.41
N THR A 195 1.14 14.82 7.31
CA THR A 195 1.55 13.80 6.35
C THR A 195 0.40 13.46 5.42
N ILE A 196 0.67 12.65 4.39
CA ILE A 196 -0.39 12.14 3.51
C ILE A 196 -1.52 11.49 4.32
N MET A 197 -1.20 10.85 5.45
CA MET A 197 -2.14 10.12 6.30
C MET A 197 -3.16 11.02 7.01
N ASN A 198 -2.90 12.32 7.12
CA ASN A 198 -3.83 13.30 7.70
C ASN A 198 -4.97 13.67 6.73
N TYR A 199 -4.85 13.33 5.44
CA TYR A 199 -5.84 13.64 4.42
C TYR A 199 -6.60 12.37 4.02
N PRO A 200 -7.95 12.35 4.07
CA PRO A 200 -8.71 11.25 3.49
C PRO A 200 -8.46 11.20 1.98
N HIS A 201 -8.02 10.05 1.48
CA HIS A 201 -7.58 9.91 0.08
C HIS A 201 -8.65 10.39 -0.92
N HIS A 202 -9.92 10.00 -0.73
CA HIS A 202 -11.05 10.40 -1.57
C HIS A 202 -11.43 11.90 -1.52
N LYS A 203 -10.84 12.68 -0.59
CA LYS A 203 -11.08 14.13 -0.43
C LYS A 203 -9.82 14.96 -0.64
N LEU A 204 -8.75 14.34 -1.13
CA LEU A 204 -7.43 14.97 -1.18
C LEU A 204 -7.42 16.20 -2.11
N HIS A 205 -8.16 16.14 -3.23
CA HIS A 205 -8.38 17.27 -4.14
C HIS A 205 -9.13 18.47 -3.53
N ASN A 206 -9.88 18.27 -2.45
CA ASN A 206 -10.56 19.37 -1.76
C ASN A 206 -9.59 20.18 -0.87
N LYS A 207 -8.36 19.67 -0.67
CA LYS A 207 -7.39 20.22 0.28
C LYS A 207 -6.09 20.64 -0.36
N MET A 208 -5.76 20.13 -1.55
CA MET A 208 -4.55 20.49 -2.27
C MET A 208 -4.70 20.42 -3.79
N PRO A 209 -3.96 21.25 -4.55
CA PRO A 209 -3.89 21.15 -6.00
C PRO A 209 -3.48 19.75 -6.43
N THR A 210 -4.10 19.23 -7.49
CA THR A 210 -3.89 17.85 -7.96
C THR A 210 -3.49 17.83 -9.42
N LEU A 211 -2.45 17.07 -9.75
CA LEU A 211 -2.13 16.66 -11.10
C LEU A 211 -2.62 15.24 -11.34
N ILE A 212 -3.44 15.05 -12.37
CA ILE A 212 -4.04 13.76 -12.71
C ILE A 212 -3.23 13.12 -13.85
N GLU A 213 -2.57 12.02 -13.55
CA GLU A 213 -1.96 11.15 -14.55
C GLU A 213 -3.01 10.24 -15.19
N THR A 214 -3.12 10.36 -16.51
CA THR A 214 -4.06 9.57 -17.30
C THR A 214 -3.43 8.30 -17.86
N SER A 215 -2.12 8.10 -17.70
CA SER A 215 -1.36 6.94 -18.16
C SER A 215 -0.01 6.89 -17.44
N PRO A 216 0.58 5.70 -17.18
CA PRO A 216 0.05 4.36 -17.45
C PRO A 216 -1.00 3.92 -16.42
N ALA A 217 -1.49 2.68 -16.54
CA ALA A 217 -2.22 2.06 -15.44
C ALA A 217 -1.26 1.83 -14.27
N MET A 218 -1.54 2.37 -13.09
CA MET A 218 -0.52 2.51 -12.04
C MET A 218 -0.78 1.70 -10.78
N TYR A 219 -1.97 1.11 -10.62
CA TYR A 219 -2.27 0.30 -9.45
C TYR A 219 -3.00 -1.00 -9.81
N LEU A 220 -2.82 -2.01 -8.96
CA LEU A 220 -3.73 -3.13 -8.79
C LEU A 220 -4.36 -2.98 -7.42
N ARG A 221 -5.68 -2.91 -7.36
CA ARG A 221 -6.41 -2.87 -6.10
C ARG A 221 -7.12 -4.18 -5.86
N SER A 222 -6.80 -4.86 -4.77
CA SER A 222 -7.43 -6.13 -4.45
C SER A 222 -8.88 -5.96 -3.97
N LEU A 223 -9.69 -6.97 -4.24
CA LEU A 223 -11.04 -7.12 -3.75
C LEU A 223 -11.18 -8.52 -3.16
N HIS A 224 -11.34 -8.57 -1.84
CA HIS A 224 -11.68 -9.79 -1.11
C HIS A 224 -12.61 -9.46 0.06
N GLU A 225 -13.22 -10.47 0.65
CA GLU A 225 -14.25 -10.32 1.69
C GLU A 225 -13.75 -9.60 2.93
N ASP A 226 -12.44 -9.71 3.19
CA ASP A 226 -11.78 -9.05 4.31
C ASP A 226 -11.52 -7.55 4.11
N ASN A 227 -11.87 -6.99 2.95
CA ASN A 227 -11.68 -5.56 2.70
C ASN A 227 -12.70 -4.70 3.44
N ASP A 228 -12.19 -3.73 4.17
CA ASP A 228 -12.98 -2.74 4.91
C ASP A 228 -13.77 -1.78 4.02
N SER A 229 -13.76 -1.92 2.68
CA SER A 229 -14.53 -1.09 1.75
C SER A 229 -15.64 -1.89 1.05
N ASN A 230 -16.86 -1.33 0.95
CA ASN A 230 -18.00 -1.95 0.24
C ASN A 230 -17.83 -1.97 -1.29
N ALA A 231 -16.60 -1.81 -1.78
CA ALA A 231 -16.29 -1.65 -3.19
C ALA A 231 -16.79 -2.85 -4.02
N SER A 232 -16.77 -4.07 -3.45
CA SER A 232 -17.23 -5.30 -4.12
C SER A 232 -18.67 -5.23 -4.64
N LYS A 233 -19.57 -4.48 -4.00
CA LYS A 233 -20.99 -4.40 -4.40
C LYS A 233 -21.25 -3.53 -5.65
N GLN A 234 -20.32 -2.67 -6.04
CA GLN A 234 -20.47 -1.75 -7.18
C GLN A 234 -19.58 -2.11 -8.37
N ILE A 235 -18.73 -3.12 -8.21
CA ILE A 235 -17.75 -3.49 -9.21
C ILE A 235 -18.34 -4.63 -10.03
N GLY A 236 -18.72 -4.31 -11.28
CA GLY A 236 -19.16 -5.36 -12.23
C GLY A 236 -18.09 -6.44 -12.41
N LEU A 237 -18.47 -7.57 -13.02
CA LEU A 237 -17.71 -8.82 -13.05
C LEU A 237 -16.20 -8.68 -13.35
N LEU A 238 -15.38 -9.34 -12.52
CA LEU A 238 -13.95 -9.54 -12.76
C LEU A 238 -13.76 -10.76 -13.67
N GLU A 239 -12.91 -10.63 -14.68
CA GLU A 239 -12.67 -11.68 -15.68
C GLU A 239 -11.27 -12.29 -15.54
N PRO A 240 -11.07 -13.57 -15.88
CA PRO A 240 -9.73 -14.17 -15.92
C PRO A 240 -8.76 -13.37 -16.80
N LEU A 241 -7.45 -13.39 -16.48
CA LEU A 241 -6.48 -12.64 -17.26
C LEU A 241 -6.33 -13.20 -18.70
N SER A 242 -6.53 -12.32 -19.68
CA SER A 242 -6.06 -12.55 -21.05
C SER A 242 -4.52 -12.65 -21.09
N PRO A 243 -3.92 -13.32 -22.10
CA PRO A 243 -2.46 -13.37 -22.26
C PRO A 243 -1.80 -11.98 -22.25
N LYS A 244 -2.44 -10.98 -22.89
CA LYS A 244 -1.96 -9.60 -22.91
C LYS A 244 -2.01 -8.95 -21.52
N THR A 245 -3.06 -9.18 -20.74
CA THR A 245 -3.17 -8.63 -19.39
C THR A 245 -2.19 -9.30 -18.44
N ARG A 246 -1.96 -10.60 -18.58
CA ARG A 246 -0.96 -11.35 -17.81
C ARG A 246 0.46 -10.80 -18.03
N LEU A 247 0.86 -10.61 -19.29
CA LEU A 247 2.14 -9.97 -19.62
C LEU A 247 2.23 -8.56 -19.05
N LEU A 248 1.17 -7.75 -19.17
CA LEU A 248 1.13 -6.42 -18.57
C LEU A 248 1.32 -6.45 -17.04
N PHE A 249 0.74 -7.44 -16.34
CA PHE A 249 0.86 -7.57 -14.89
C PHE A 249 2.31 -7.88 -14.49
N GLN A 250 2.93 -8.82 -15.20
CA GLN A 250 4.33 -9.16 -15.00
C GLN A 250 5.25 -7.96 -15.29
N GLU A 251 5.12 -7.33 -16.45
CA GLU A 251 6.03 -6.26 -16.88
C GLU A 251 5.88 -4.98 -16.05
N ARG A 252 4.65 -4.66 -15.63
CA ARG A 252 4.35 -3.37 -14.98
C ARG A 252 4.30 -3.44 -13.47
N PHE A 253 3.84 -4.55 -12.90
CA PHE A 253 3.63 -4.69 -11.46
C PHE A 253 4.51 -5.77 -10.84
N ASN A 254 5.26 -6.53 -11.64
CA ASN A 254 6.02 -7.70 -11.20
C ASN A 254 5.13 -8.78 -10.56
N VAL A 255 3.87 -8.87 -11.00
CA VAL A 255 2.87 -9.81 -10.49
C VAL A 255 2.70 -10.98 -11.45
N ASP A 256 3.03 -12.18 -10.96
CA ASP A 256 2.98 -13.44 -11.70
C ASP A 256 1.72 -14.25 -11.31
N GLU A 257 0.83 -14.51 -12.28
CA GLU A 257 -0.39 -15.30 -12.03
C GLU A 257 -0.10 -16.77 -11.65
N GLY A 258 0.97 -17.36 -12.18
CA GLY A 258 1.38 -18.72 -11.83
C GLY A 258 1.78 -18.81 -10.35
N ARG A 259 2.56 -17.84 -9.86
CA ARG A 259 2.88 -17.75 -8.41
C ARG A 259 1.62 -17.57 -7.57
N VAL A 260 0.69 -16.72 -8.01
CA VAL A 260 -0.62 -16.55 -7.33
C VAL A 260 -1.34 -17.88 -7.19
N ARG A 261 -1.46 -18.67 -8.26
CA ARG A 261 -2.11 -19.99 -8.20
C ARG A 261 -1.45 -20.88 -7.16
N THR A 262 -0.13 -21.02 -7.22
CA THR A 262 0.62 -21.86 -6.28
C THR A 262 0.42 -21.42 -4.83
N THR A 263 0.54 -20.12 -4.55
CA THR A 263 0.39 -19.58 -3.19
C THR A 263 -1.04 -19.71 -2.66
N PHE A 264 -2.06 -19.46 -3.48
CA PHE A 264 -3.46 -19.54 -3.04
C PHE A 264 -4.00 -20.98 -2.97
N SER A 265 -3.44 -21.92 -3.74
CA SER A 265 -3.75 -23.35 -3.64
C SER A 265 -3.06 -24.04 -2.45
N ALA A 266 -2.03 -23.45 -1.86
CA ALA A 266 -1.34 -24.04 -0.72
C ALA A 266 -2.30 -24.18 0.48
N PRO A 267 -2.23 -25.27 1.26
CA PRO A 267 -3.00 -25.39 2.49
C PRO A 267 -2.61 -24.27 3.46
N THR A 268 -3.59 -23.75 4.20
CA THR A 268 -3.38 -22.84 5.32
C THR A 268 -2.88 -23.64 6.52
N SER A 269 -1.68 -24.22 6.42
CA SER A 269 -1.05 -24.84 7.57
C SER A 269 -0.39 -23.75 8.40
N PRO A 270 -0.56 -23.72 9.74
CA PRO A 270 0.37 -23.01 10.60
C PRO A 270 1.74 -23.59 10.27
N ARG A 271 2.70 -22.77 9.82
CA ARG A 271 4.10 -23.22 9.85
C ARG A 271 4.39 -23.45 11.32
N GLU A 272 4.59 -24.72 11.69
CA GLU A 272 4.87 -25.09 13.08
C GLU A 272 6.00 -24.21 13.59
N ALA A 273 5.75 -23.50 14.69
CA ALA A 273 6.78 -22.75 15.41
C ALA A 273 7.75 -23.81 15.97
N GLY A 274 8.91 -23.92 15.32
CA GLY A 274 10.05 -24.68 15.84
C GLY A 274 10.78 -23.91 16.93
#